data_AF-A0A3B9M6A0-F1
#
_entry.id   AF-A0A3B9M6A0-F1
#
_cell.length_a   1.000
_cell.length_b   1.000
_cell.length_c   1.000
_cell.angle_alpha   90.00
_cell.angle_beta   90.00
_cell.angle_gamma   90.00
#
_symmetry.space_group_name_H-M   'P 1'
#
loop_
_entity.id
_entity.type
_entity.pdbx_description
1 polymer ?
#
loop_
_entity_poly.entity_id
_entity_poly.type
_entity_poly.pdbx_seq_one_letter_code
_entity_poly.pdbx_strand_id
1 'polypeptide(L)'
;MLLVMDELERGSLDPTIGRSIVAFGAAENCALESRAAIAAAGEILTDFISQDLTDVASKREAINADAYLPPARQIGLDETFLTGMANAMTFVTTGLTDVDWEGPANTAEELCLKAILDHASEVIPDVWKIEDRARLKADVMDLREIRFEDIDHEFLFEPAMDGIDKSDLGAQMGMQSLSRRDAFTRFGNR
;
A
#
# COMPACT_ATOMS: atom_id res chain seq x y z
N MET A 1 5.30 16.52 18.29
CA MET A 1 5.45 17.75 17.48
C MET A 1 4.67 17.46 16.21
N LEU A 2 3.39 17.84 16.19
CA LEU A 2 2.57 17.73 14.99
C LEU A 2 3.25 18.54 13.89
N LEU A 3 3.78 17.87 12.88
CA LEU A 3 3.88 18.50 11.56
C LEU A 3 2.44 18.63 11.08
N VAL A 4 1.84 19.77 11.45
CA VAL A 4 0.71 20.32 10.73
C VAL A 4 1.15 20.32 9.27
N MET A 5 0.48 19.48 8.47
CA MET A 5 0.46 19.58 7.01
C MET A 5 -0.18 20.92 6.66
N ASP A 6 0.59 21.98 6.88
CA ASP A 6 0.24 23.33 6.48
C ASP A 6 0.03 23.29 4.97
N GLU A 7 -1.08 23.89 4.53
CA GLU A 7 -1.62 24.00 3.17
C GLU A 7 -0.60 24.60 2.18
N LEU A 8 0.47 23.87 1.90
CA LEU A 8 1.36 24.12 0.79
C LEU A 8 0.98 23.11 -0.27
N GLU A 9 0.12 23.55 -1.21
CA GLU A 9 0.10 22.95 -2.54
C GLU A 9 1.57 22.78 -2.95
N ARG A 10 2.05 21.53 -2.96
CA ARG A 10 3.38 21.27 -3.50
C ARG A 10 3.28 21.60 -4.99
N GLY A 11 4.41 21.98 -5.59
CA GLY A 11 4.48 22.23 -7.02
C GLY A 11 4.06 20.99 -7.84
N SER A 12 4.27 21.05 -9.15
CA SER A 12 4.15 19.84 -9.97
C SER A 12 5.07 18.74 -9.44
N LEU A 13 4.59 17.50 -9.40
CA LEU A 13 5.38 16.34 -9.03
C LEU A 13 6.48 16.15 -10.09
N ASP A 14 7.73 15.95 -9.67
CA ASP A 14 8.80 15.64 -10.62
C ASP A 14 8.57 14.24 -11.22
N PRO A 15 8.19 14.15 -12.52
CA PRO A 15 7.88 12.86 -13.12
C PRO A 15 9.14 11.99 -13.26
N THR A 16 10.35 12.54 -13.21
CA THR A 16 11.58 11.77 -13.39
C THR A 16 11.83 10.76 -12.28
N ILE A 17 11.27 10.99 -11.09
CA ILE A 17 11.29 10.03 -9.98
C ILE A 17 10.59 8.72 -10.40
N GLY A 18 9.55 8.79 -11.22
CA GLY A 18 8.85 7.62 -11.75
C GLY A 18 9.70 6.67 -12.59
N ARG A 19 10.92 7.06 -12.98
CA ARG A 19 11.88 6.17 -13.67
C ARG A 19 12.45 5.09 -12.75
N SER A 20 12.41 5.27 -11.44
CA SER A 20 12.85 4.25 -10.48
C SER A 20 11.89 3.07 -10.40
N ILE A 21 10.62 3.28 -10.74
CA ILE A 21 9.58 2.24 -10.69
C ILE A 21 9.62 1.42 -11.98
N VAL A 22 10.14 0.20 -11.88
CA VAL A 22 10.42 -0.70 -13.02
C VAL A 22 9.78 -2.08 -12.86
N ALA A 23 9.26 -2.40 -11.69
CA ALA A 23 8.65 -3.72 -11.38
C ALA A 23 7.35 -4.04 -12.11
N PHE A 24 6.90 -3.10 -12.93
CA PHE A 24 5.77 -3.31 -13.82
C PHE A 24 6.24 -3.80 -15.20
N GLY A 25 7.54 -4.10 -15.36
CA GLY A 25 8.16 -4.31 -16.66
C GLY A 25 7.88 -3.12 -17.59
N ALA A 26 7.99 -3.33 -18.90
CA ALA A 26 7.26 -2.49 -19.83
C ALA A 26 5.75 -2.77 -19.68
N ALA A 27 5.13 -2.35 -18.58
CA ALA A 27 3.73 -1.95 -18.61
C ALA A 27 3.70 -0.78 -19.60
N GLU A 28 3.60 -1.09 -20.91
CA GLU A 28 3.86 -0.17 -22.03
C GLU A 28 2.94 1.07 -22.02
N ASN A 29 2.03 1.16 -21.03
CA ASN A 29 1.07 2.22 -20.88
C ASN A 29 1.09 2.95 -19.52
N CYS A 30 1.83 2.52 -18.48
CA CYS A 30 1.80 3.27 -17.21
C CYS A 30 2.55 4.62 -17.36
N ALA A 31 1.85 5.74 -17.22
CA ALA A 31 2.43 7.05 -17.44
C ALA A 31 3.56 7.34 -16.44
N LEU A 32 4.54 8.13 -16.88
CA LEU A 32 5.69 8.48 -16.04
C LEU A 32 5.25 9.28 -14.79
N GLU A 33 4.26 10.16 -14.93
CA GLU A 33 3.65 10.88 -13.81
C GLU A 33 2.93 9.93 -12.84
N SER A 34 2.24 8.90 -13.34
CA SER A 34 1.61 7.87 -12.50
C SER A 34 2.63 7.08 -11.70
N ARG A 35 3.74 6.68 -12.32
CA ARG A 35 4.86 6.03 -11.63
C ARG A 35 5.49 6.93 -10.58
N ALA A 36 5.62 8.23 -10.87
CA ALA A 36 6.12 9.19 -9.88
C ALA A 36 5.16 9.30 -8.69
N ALA A 37 3.84 9.29 -8.91
CA ALA A 37 2.85 9.31 -7.83
C ALA A 37 2.94 8.08 -6.95
N ILE A 38 3.15 6.89 -7.54
CA ILE A 38 3.37 5.63 -6.82
C ILE A 38 4.65 5.70 -5.99
N ALA A 39 5.76 6.20 -6.56
CA ALA A 39 7.01 6.37 -5.83
C ALA A 39 6.85 7.31 -4.62
N ALA A 40 6.22 8.48 -4.84
CA ALA A 40 5.97 9.46 -3.78
C ALA A 40 5.07 8.89 -2.67
N ALA A 41 4.03 8.14 -3.02
CA ALA A 41 3.17 7.46 -2.05
C ALA A 41 3.96 6.43 -1.22
N GLY A 42 4.84 5.65 -1.85
CA GLY A 42 5.72 4.71 -1.16
C GLY A 42 6.62 5.38 -0.13
N GLU A 43 7.24 6.51 -0.47
CA GLU A 43 8.08 7.28 0.46
C GLU A 43 7.27 7.82 1.64
N ILE A 44 6.13 8.49 1.37
CA ILE A 44 5.28 9.08 2.42
C ILE A 44 4.78 8.01 3.40
N LEU A 45 4.31 6.88 2.90
CA LEU A 45 3.79 5.81 3.74
C LEU A 45 4.90 5.11 4.53
N THR A 46 6.10 5.00 3.96
CA THR A 46 7.29 4.51 4.70
C THR A 46 7.60 5.44 5.88
N ASP A 47 7.56 6.76 5.67
CA ASP A 47 7.75 7.73 6.74
C ASP A 47 6.66 7.64 7.81
N PHE A 48 5.39 7.47 7.41
CA PHE A 48 4.27 7.32 8.35
C PHE A 48 4.42 6.07 9.23
N ILE A 49 4.69 4.90 8.64
CA ILE A 49 4.88 3.66 9.40
C ILE A 49 6.09 3.77 10.34
N SER A 50 7.18 4.40 9.89
CA SER A 50 8.38 4.60 10.71
C SER A 50 8.12 5.53 11.90
N GLN A 51 7.33 6.59 11.69
CA GLN A 51 6.91 7.51 12.74
C GLN A 51 6.00 6.79 13.76
N ASP A 52 5.01 6.04 13.28
CA ASP A 52 4.10 5.26 14.13
C ASP A 52 4.85 4.22 14.96
N LEU A 53 5.80 3.49 14.35
CA LEU A 53 6.66 2.55 15.07
C LEU A 53 7.46 3.25 16.18
N THR A 54 8.00 4.43 15.90
CA THR A 54 8.72 5.25 16.89
C THR A 54 7.82 5.68 18.04
N ASP A 55 6.59 6.09 17.73
CA ASP A 55 5.63 6.53 18.74
C ASP A 55 5.16 5.36 19.63
N VAL A 56 4.95 4.17 19.06
CA VAL A 56 4.67 2.95 19.83
C VAL A 56 5.83 2.56 20.74
N ALA A 57 7.05 2.50 20.21
CA ALA A 57 8.23 2.16 21.00
C ALA A 57 8.47 3.17 22.14
N SER A 58 8.12 4.44 21.89
CA SER A 58 8.22 5.53 22.88
C SER A 58 7.03 5.61 23.84
N LYS A 59 6.01 4.74 23.71
CA LYS A 59 4.74 4.79 24.44
C LYS A 59 4.03 6.15 24.35
N ARG A 60 4.18 6.81 23.21
CA ARG A 60 3.42 8.03 22.87
C ARG A 60 2.00 7.62 22.44
N GLU A 61 1.09 8.59 22.38
CA GLU A 61 -0.36 8.45 22.19
C GLU A 61 -0.80 7.73 20.89
N ALA A 62 -2.12 7.69 20.66
CA ALA A 62 -2.82 6.98 19.60
C ALA A 62 -2.13 7.01 18.23
N ILE A 63 -1.91 5.81 17.70
CA ILE A 63 -1.41 5.56 16.34
C ILE A 63 -2.55 5.82 15.37
N ASN A 64 -2.32 6.61 14.33
CA ASN A 64 -3.26 6.74 13.22
C ASN A 64 -2.73 5.99 11.99
N ALA A 65 -3.12 4.72 11.90
CA ALA A 65 -2.73 3.86 10.78
C ALA A 65 -3.74 3.90 9.60
N ASP A 66 -4.68 4.85 9.56
CA ASP A 66 -5.69 4.97 8.48
C ASP A 66 -5.07 5.03 7.09
N ALA A 67 -3.87 5.62 6.99
CA ALA A 67 -3.20 5.80 5.71
C ALA A 67 -2.68 4.49 5.09
N TYR A 68 -2.51 3.42 5.87
CA TYR A 68 -1.90 2.16 5.39
C TYR A 68 -2.53 0.87 5.94
N LEU A 69 -3.53 0.96 6.82
CA LEU A 69 -4.28 -0.19 7.33
C LEU A 69 -5.78 0.04 7.25
N PRO A 70 -6.56 -0.98 6.85
CA PRO A 70 -8.01 -0.92 6.95
C PRO A 70 -8.46 -0.87 8.42
N PRO A 71 -9.63 -0.28 8.73
CA PRO A 71 -10.09 -0.04 10.10
C PRO A 71 -10.03 -1.26 11.03
N ALA A 72 -10.43 -2.45 10.58
CA ALA A 72 -10.41 -3.65 11.42
C ALA A 72 -8.99 -4.09 11.83
N ARG A 73 -7.96 -3.68 11.07
CA ARG A 73 -6.56 -4.03 11.35
C ARG A 73 -5.84 -3.04 12.26
N GLN A 74 -6.46 -1.91 12.61
CA GLN A 74 -5.87 -0.87 13.47
C GLN A 74 -5.99 -1.17 14.97
N ILE A 75 -6.80 -2.17 15.36
CA ILE A 75 -7.05 -2.45 16.79
C ILE A 75 -5.86 -3.17 17.42
N GLY A 76 -5.21 -2.60 18.42
CA GLY A 76 -4.15 -3.29 19.17
C GLY A 76 -2.85 -3.46 18.37
N LEU A 77 -2.46 -2.39 17.66
CA LEU A 77 -1.14 -2.28 17.07
C LEU A 77 -0.09 -2.26 18.18
N ASP A 78 0.92 -3.13 18.03
CA ASP A 78 2.06 -3.20 18.92
C ASP A 78 3.36 -3.05 18.12
N GLU A 79 4.47 -2.91 18.83
CA GLU A 79 5.79 -2.70 18.23
C GLU A 79 6.18 -3.84 17.29
N THR A 80 5.80 -5.09 17.61
CA THR A 80 6.13 -6.27 16.81
C THR A 80 5.39 -6.22 15.48
N PHE A 81 4.09 -5.92 15.52
CA PHE A 81 3.27 -5.82 14.32
C PHE A 81 3.71 -4.66 13.43
N LEU A 82 3.98 -3.47 14.00
CA LEU A 82 4.45 -2.31 13.21
C LEU A 82 5.85 -2.53 12.64
N THR A 83 6.74 -3.22 13.36
CA THR A 83 8.04 -3.64 12.80
C THR A 83 7.85 -4.55 11.59
N GLY A 84 6.92 -5.51 11.68
CA GLY A 84 6.55 -6.35 10.55
C GLY A 84 5.99 -5.55 9.37
N MET A 85 5.10 -4.59 9.61
CA MET A 85 4.57 -3.72 8.57
C MET A 85 5.64 -2.83 7.93
N ALA A 86 6.59 -2.31 8.70
CA ALA A 86 7.72 -1.52 8.18
C ALA A 86 8.61 -2.36 7.25
N ASN A 87 8.87 -3.63 7.63
CA ASN A 87 9.60 -4.57 6.79
C ASN A 87 8.82 -4.90 5.51
N ALA A 88 7.51 -5.12 5.60
CA ALA A 88 6.65 -5.37 4.45
C ALA A 88 6.61 -4.16 3.50
N MET A 89 6.49 -2.94 4.03
CA MET A 89 6.55 -1.70 3.24
C MET A 89 7.90 -1.56 2.53
N THR A 90 9.00 -1.83 3.24
CA THR A 90 10.36 -1.81 2.66
C THR A 90 10.51 -2.84 1.53
N PHE A 91 9.98 -4.05 1.73
CA PHE A 91 10.01 -5.10 0.71
C PHE A 91 9.24 -4.67 -0.54
N VAL A 92 8.03 -4.12 -0.38
CA VAL A 92 7.21 -3.65 -1.50
C VAL A 92 7.85 -2.47 -2.22
N THR A 93 8.34 -1.45 -1.50
CA THR A 93 8.97 -0.29 -2.15
C THR A 93 10.27 -0.65 -2.86
N THR A 94 11.06 -1.57 -2.30
CA THR A 94 12.24 -2.13 -2.99
C THR A 94 11.82 -2.93 -4.21
N GLY A 95 10.82 -3.81 -4.05
CA GLY A 95 10.26 -4.63 -5.10
C GLY A 95 9.76 -3.80 -6.28
N LEU A 96 9.11 -2.67 -6.04
CA LEU A 96 8.67 -1.72 -7.08
C LEU A 96 9.81 -1.19 -7.98
N THR A 97 11.05 -1.23 -7.49
CA THR A 97 12.27 -0.82 -8.22
C THR A 97 13.03 -1.98 -8.87
N ASP A 98 12.50 -3.20 -8.77
CA ASP A 98 13.10 -4.40 -9.32
C ASP A 98 12.24 -4.97 -10.45
N VAL A 99 12.82 -5.10 -11.65
CA VAL A 99 12.13 -5.59 -12.85
C VAL A 99 11.68 -7.05 -12.73
N ASP A 100 12.35 -7.82 -11.88
CA ASP A 100 12.07 -9.24 -11.67
C ASP A 100 11.15 -9.45 -10.43
N TRP A 101 10.57 -8.39 -9.86
CA TRP A 101 9.72 -8.52 -8.69
C TRP A 101 8.38 -9.19 -9.01
N GLU A 102 8.21 -10.41 -8.51
CA GLU A 102 7.01 -11.24 -8.69
C GLU A 102 5.79 -10.72 -7.95
N GLY A 103 5.97 -9.84 -6.95
CA GLY A 103 4.88 -9.19 -6.21
C GLY A 103 4.85 -9.54 -4.73
N PRO A 104 3.76 -9.14 -4.04
CA PRO A 104 3.56 -9.46 -2.65
C PRO A 104 3.53 -10.97 -2.40
N ALA A 105 4.26 -11.41 -1.38
CA ALA A 105 4.37 -12.79 -0.97
C ALA A 105 3.62 -13.12 0.33
N ASN A 106 3.05 -12.11 0.99
CA ASN A 106 2.20 -12.24 2.17
C ASN A 106 1.17 -11.10 2.24
N THR A 107 0.18 -11.25 3.12
CA THR A 107 -0.91 -10.27 3.25
C THR A 107 -0.44 -8.89 3.70
N ALA A 108 0.61 -8.79 4.51
CA ALA A 108 1.15 -7.49 4.94
C ALA A 108 1.74 -6.71 3.75
N GLU A 109 2.46 -7.39 2.86
CA GLU A 109 2.98 -6.80 1.63
C GLU A 109 1.85 -6.39 0.68
N GLU A 110 0.77 -7.16 0.57
CA GLU A 110 -0.41 -6.79 -0.23
C GLU A 110 -1.08 -5.53 0.31
N LEU A 111 -1.24 -5.44 1.64
CA LEU A 111 -1.78 -4.24 2.28
C LEU A 111 -0.90 -3.02 2.06
N CYS A 112 0.42 -3.18 2.11
CA CYS A 112 1.36 -2.09 1.79
C CYS A 112 1.22 -1.65 0.33
N LEU A 113 1.19 -2.59 -0.62
CA LEU A 113 1.01 -2.26 -2.04
C LEU A 113 -0.33 -1.58 -2.30
N LYS A 114 -1.41 -2.07 -1.68
CA LYS A 114 -2.74 -1.44 -1.71
C LYS A 114 -2.66 0.01 -1.24
N ALA A 115 -2.10 0.22 -0.05
CA ALA A 115 -1.99 1.55 0.54
C ALA A 115 -1.22 2.51 -0.37
N ILE A 116 -0.12 2.06 -0.97
CA ILE A 116 0.64 2.84 -1.94
C ILE A 116 -0.24 3.24 -3.13
N LEU A 117 -0.98 2.30 -3.73
CA LEU A 117 -1.81 2.55 -4.91
C LEU A 117 -3.03 3.44 -4.60
N ASP A 118 -3.68 3.25 -3.45
CA ASP A 118 -4.75 4.13 -2.98
C ASP A 118 -4.21 5.54 -2.73
N HIS A 119 -3.14 5.67 -1.95
CA HIS A 119 -2.54 6.95 -1.62
C HIS A 119 -2.04 7.69 -2.88
N ALA A 120 -1.46 6.97 -3.84
CA ALA A 120 -1.04 7.50 -5.13
C ALA A 120 -2.21 8.08 -5.94
N SER A 121 -3.39 7.47 -5.91
CA SER A 121 -4.54 7.89 -6.73
C SER A 121 -5.51 8.84 -6.02
N GLU A 122 -5.52 8.85 -4.69
CA GLU A 122 -6.48 9.59 -3.86
C GLU A 122 -5.85 10.78 -3.13
N VAL A 123 -4.59 10.67 -2.68
CA VAL A 123 -3.95 11.69 -1.84
C VAL A 123 -2.91 12.50 -2.62
N ILE A 124 -2.03 11.84 -3.37
CA ILE A 124 -0.98 12.53 -4.16
C ILE A 124 -1.56 13.62 -5.09
N PRO A 125 -2.71 13.41 -5.79
CA PRO A 125 -3.24 14.43 -6.69
C PRO A 125 -3.73 15.71 -6.00
N ASP A 126 -4.05 15.64 -4.70
CA ASP A 126 -4.48 16.79 -3.92
C ASP A 126 -3.29 17.49 -3.25
N VAL A 127 -2.21 16.76 -2.96
CA VAL A 127 -0.98 17.34 -2.39
C VAL A 127 -0.08 17.94 -3.49
N TRP A 128 -0.02 17.31 -4.66
CA TRP A 128 0.72 17.75 -5.84
C TRP A 128 -0.21 18.04 -7.00
N LYS A 129 0.16 19.00 -7.85
CA LYS A 129 -0.63 19.36 -9.05
C LYS A 129 -0.47 18.32 -10.17
N ILE A 130 -1.12 17.17 -10.01
CA ILE A 130 -1.24 16.14 -11.05
C ILE A 130 -2.26 16.61 -12.10
N GLU A 131 -1.82 16.70 -13.35
CA GLU A 131 -2.64 17.26 -14.43
C GLU A 131 -3.70 16.26 -14.92
N ASP A 132 -3.34 15.00 -15.13
CA ASP A 132 -4.24 13.96 -15.65
C ASP A 132 -4.62 12.94 -14.57
N ARG A 133 -5.51 13.36 -13.66
CA ARG A 133 -6.05 12.49 -12.60
C ARG A 133 -6.82 11.28 -13.17
N ALA A 134 -7.44 11.41 -14.34
CA ALA A 134 -8.19 10.33 -14.96
C ALA A 134 -7.25 9.24 -15.46
N ARG A 135 -6.14 9.63 -16.10
CA ARG A 135 -5.09 8.71 -16.51
C ARG A 135 -4.45 8.02 -15.32
N LEU A 136 -4.11 8.76 -14.27
CA LEU A 136 -3.55 8.18 -13.05
C LEU A 136 -4.44 7.08 -12.48
N LYS A 137 -5.77 7.32 -12.39
CA LYS A 137 -6.71 6.30 -11.91
C LYS A 137 -6.75 5.07 -12.82
N ALA A 138 -6.76 5.26 -14.14
CA ALA A 138 -6.71 4.14 -15.09
C ALA A 138 -5.42 3.33 -14.93
N ASP A 139 -4.26 3.99 -14.91
CA ASP A 139 -2.96 3.33 -14.73
C ASP A 139 -2.89 2.55 -13.40
N VAL A 140 -3.42 3.13 -12.31
CA VAL A 140 -3.47 2.44 -11.00
C VAL A 140 -4.43 1.25 -11.04
N MET A 141 -5.56 1.33 -11.74
CA MET A 141 -6.50 0.21 -11.88
C MET A 141 -5.88 -0.94 -12.68
N ASP A 142 -5.25 -0.64 -13.82
CA ASP A 142 -4.54 -1.64 -14.64
C ASP A 142 -3.47 -2.36 -13.80
N LEU A 143 -2.74 -1.61 -12.95
CA LEU A 143 -1.75 -2.20 -12.05
C LEU A 143 -2.37 -3.10 -10.97
N ARG A 144 -3.56 -2.78 -10.46
CA ARG A 144 -4.25 -3.66 -9.52
C ARG A 144 -4.63 -4.97 -10.20
N GLU A 145 -5.18 -4.92 -11.40
CA GLU A 145 -5.58 -6.10 -12.15
C GLU A 145 -4.38 -7.03 -12.42
N ILE A 146 -3.21 -6.48 -12.72
CA ILE A 146 -1.99 -7.27 -12.99
C ILE A 146 -1.37 -7.85 -11.71
N ARG A 147 -1.41 -7.12 -10.57
CA ARG A 147 -0.65 -7.50 -9.36
C ARG A 147 -1.47 -8.25 -8.33
N PHE A 148 -2.78 -8.31 -8.49
CA PHE A 148 -3.71 -8.93 -7.55
C PHE A 148 -4.60 -9.98 -8.25
N GLU A 149 -3.98 -10.92 -8.97
CA GLU A 149 -4.67 -11.91 -9.84
C GLU A 149 -5.56 -12.95 -9.09
N ASP A 150 -5.54 -13.02 -7.76
CA ASP A 150 -6.22 -14.10 -7.00
C ASP A 150 -7.53 -13.58 -6.35
N ILE A 151 -8.61 -14.39 -6.36
CA ILE A 151 -9.96 -14.06 -5.81
C ILE A 151 -9.94 -13.52 -4.37
N ASP A 152 -8.98 -13.97 -3.56
CA ASP A 152 -8.68 -13.53 -2.20
C ASP A 152 -8.52 -12.00 -2.11
N HIS A 153 -8.06 -11.40 -3.21
CA HIS A 153 -7.82 -9.98 -3.38
C HIS A 153 -9.10 -9.21 -3.59
N GLU A 154 -10.02 -9.63 -4.46
CA GLU A 154 -11.21 -8.84 -4.86
C GLU A 154 -11.99 -8.29 -3.65
N PHE A 155 -12.02 -9.05 -2.55
CA PHE A 155 -12.72 -8.68 -1.32
C PHE A 155 -11.86 -8.01 -0.24
N LEU A 156 -10.52 -8.07 -0.32
CA LEU A 156 -9.61 -7.37 0.61
C LEU A 156 -9.74 -5.85 0.48
N PHE A 157 -10.17 -5.37 -0.69
CA PHE A 157 -10.27 -3.94 -1.02
C PHE A 157 -11.68 -3.37 -0.84
N GLU A 158 -12.68 -4.19 -0.55
CA GLU A 158 -14.05 -3.72 -0.28
C GLU A 158 -14.26 -3.54 1.22
N PRO A 159 -14.44 -2.30 1.73
CA PRO A 159 -14.71 -2.08 3.16
C PRO A 159 -15.95 -2.83 3.66
N ALA A 160 -16.91 -3.13 2.76
CA ALA A 160 -18.11 -3.90 3.05
C ALA A 160 -17.85 -5.40 3.24
N MET A 161 -16.72 -5.90 2.75
CA MET A 161 -16.34 -7.32 2.75
C MET A 161 -15.16 -7.59 3.71
N ASP A 162 -14.78 -6.61 4.53
CA ASP A 162 -13.76 -6.76 5.57
C ASP A 162 -14.15 -7.88 6.55
N GLY A 163 -13.28 -8.88 6.70
CA GLY A 163 -13.50 -10.07 7.52
C GLY A 163 -14.23 -11.23 6.85
N ILE A 164 -14.48 -11.17 5.53
CA ILE A 164 -15.10 -12.28 4.78
C ILE A 164 -14.29 -13.58 4.79
N ASP A 165 -12.97 -13.49 4.97
CA ASP A 165 -12.07 -14.63 5.18
C ASP A 165 -12.47 -15.50 6.39
N LYS A 166 -13.17 -14.91 7.36
CA LYS A 166 -13.65 -15.61 8.57
C LYS A 166 -15.03 -16.23 8.38
N SER A 167 -15.66 -16.04 7.22
CA SER A 167 -16.97 -16.58 6.90
C SER A 167 -16.89 -17.95 6.22
N ASP A 168 -17.97 -18.72 6.31
CA ASP A 168 -18.11 -19.98 5.55
C ASP A 168 -17.99 -19.76 4.04
N LEU A 169 -18.40 -18.58 3.55
CA LEU A 169 -18.28 -18.19 2.15
C LEU A 169 -16.81 -17.99 1.76
N GLY A 170 -16.03 -17.28 2.57
CA GLY A 170 -14.59 -17.10 2.34
C GLY A 170 -13.84 -18.42 2.31
N ALA A 171 -14.16 -19.33 3.24
CA ALA A 171 -13.60 -20.68 3.25
C ALA A 171 -13.97 -21.50 1.99
N GLN A 172 -15.20 -21.37 1.49
CA GLN A 172 -15.64 -22.02 0.24
C GLN A 172 -14.97 -21.45 -1.01
N MET A 173 -14.59 -20.17 -0.98
CA MET A 173 -13.89 -19.49 -2.08
C MET A 173 -12.37 -19.72 -2.04
N GLY A 174 -11.88 -20.50 -1.06
CA GLY A 174 -10.45 -20.79 -0.92
C GLY A 174 -9.64 -19.62 -0.34
N MET A 175 -10.30 -18.62 0.25
CA MET A 175 -9.63 -17.43 0.76
C MET A 175 -8.65 -17.79 1.88
N GLN A 176 -7.47 -17.18 1.84
CA GLN A 176 -6.51 -17.29 2.91
C GLN A 176 -6.96 -16.54 4.17
N SER A 177 -6.53 -17.05 5.33
CA SER A 177 -6.75 -16.41 6.63
C SER A 177 -6.13 -15.01 6.63
N LEU A 178 -6.95 -13.99 6.85
CA LEU A 178 -6.52 -12.61 7.02
C LEU A 178 -6.25 -12.28 8.49
N SER A 179 -5.99 -13.31 9.31
CA SER A 179 -5.67 -13.11 10.72
C SER A 179 -4.37 -12.32 10.87
N ARG A 180 -4.29 -11.46 11.89
CA ARG A 180 -3.06 -10.72 12.22
C ARG A 180 -1.85 -11.64 12.42
N ARG A 181 -2.07 -12.86 12.92
CA ARG A 181 -1.00 -13.82 13.21
C ARG A 181 -0.37 -14.37 11.93
N ASP A 182 -1.14 -14.42 10.85
CA ASP A 182 -0.73 -15.00 9.58
C ASP A 182 -0.31 -13.91 8.57
N ALA A 183 -0.45 -12.63 8.92
CA ALA A 183 -0.24 -11.49 8.02
C ALA A 183 1.16 -11.45 7.38
N PHE A 184 2.17 -12.03 8.06
CA PHE A 184 3.55 -12.08 7.59
C PHE A 184 3.96 -13.48 7.11
N THR A 185 3.04 -14.44 7.12
CA THR A 185 3.29 -15.79 6.64
C THR A 185 3.27 -15.78 5.12
N ARG A 186 4.32 -16.35 4.51
CA ARG A 186 4.38 -16.47 3.06
C ARG A 186 3.23 -17.33 2.53
N PHE A 187 2.70 -16.93 1.39
CA PHE A 187 1.75 -17.73 0.63
C PHE A 187 2.39 -19.06 0.24
N GLY A 188 1.65 -20.17 0.40
CA GLY A 188 2.17 -21.51 0.14
C GLY A 188 2.33 -21.85 -1.34
N ASN A 189 1.77 -21.02 -2.23
CA ASN A 189 1.55 -21.35 -3.64
C ASN A 189 2.19 -20.34 -4.61
N ARG A 190 3.04 -19.44 -4.12
CA ARG A 190 3.79 -18.46 -4.92
C ARG A 190 5.28 -18.61 -4.64
#